data_AF-A0A268F7N3-F1
#
_entry.id   AF-A0A268F7N3-F1
#
_cell.length_a   1.000
_cell.length_b   1.000
_cell.length_c   1.000
_cell.angle_alpha   90.00
_cell.angle_beta   90.00
_cell.angle_gamma   90.00
#
_symmetry.space_group_name_H-M   'P 1'
#
loop_
_entity.id
_entity.type
_entity.pdbx_description
1 polymer ?
#
loop_
_entity_poly.entity_id
_entity_poly.type
_entity_poly.pdbx_seq_one_letter_code
_entity_poly.pdbx_strand_id
1 'polypeptide(L)'
;MKNSSSIIFGLATIIGFTILGLFILSAFGKESTTVENDNDDYRYELVPANENNIIIFDKKTGEYWSKFIPSDEGPTNWEKGDFPANNSSK
;
A
#
# COMPACT_ATOMS: atom_id res chain seq x y z
N MET A 1 0.19 11.91 -64.29
CA MET A 1 0.94 10.70 -63.88
C MET A 1 0.38 10.27 -62.52
N LYS A 2 -0.03 9.01 -62.41
CA LYS A 2 -0.85 8.46 -61.32
C LYS A 2 0.02 8.29 -60.06
N ASN A 3 -0.01 9.26 -59.15
CA ASN A 3 0.73 9.26 -57.87
C ASN A 3 0.08 8.37 -56.78
N SER A 4 -0.94 7.59 -57.15
CA SER A 4 -1.71 6.73 -56.25
C SER A 4 -0.84 5.75 -55.48
N SER A 5 0.25 5.24 -56.07
CA SER A 5 1.12 4.27 -55.39
C SER A 5 1.81 4.86 -54.16
N SER A 6 2.32 6.09 -54.24
CA SER A 6 2.99 6.74 -53.11
C SER A 6 2.02 7.04 -51.96
N ILE A 7 0.77 7.38 -52.30
CA ILE A 7 -0.31 7.60 -51.32
C ILE A 7 -0.66 6.28 -50.61
N ILE A 8 -0.73 5.17 -51.34
CA ILE A 8 -1.03 3.84 -50.78
C ILE A 8 0.09 3.41 -49.80
N PHE A 9 1.36 3.60 -50.16
CA PHE A 9 2.47 3.28 -49.27
C PHE A 9 2.45 4.13 -48.00
N GLY A 10 2.21 5.44 -48.10
CA GLY A 10 2.11 6.32 -46.93
C GLY A 10 0.96 5.91 -46.00
N LEU A 11 -0.20 5.58 -46.55
CA LEU A 11 -1.36 5.14 -45.77
C LEU A 11 -1.08 3.81 -45.05
N ALA A 12 -0.46 2.85 -45.74
CA ALA A 12 -0.11 1.56 -45.16
C ALA A 12 0.88 1.68 -44.00
N THR A 13 1.87 2.59 -44.09
CA THR A 13 2.82 2.84 -43.01
C THR A 13 2.13 3.39 -41.77
N ILE A 14 1.24 4.37 -41.93
CA ILE A 14 0.51 4.96 -40.79
C ILE A 14 -0.36 3.91 -40.11
N ILE A 15 -1.10 3.11 -40.88
CA ILE A 15 -1.96 2.04 -40.34
C ILE A 15 -1.13 0.97 -39.62
N GLY A 16 0.03 0.60 -40.16
CA GLY A 16 0.92 -0.37 -39.52
C GLY A 16 1.41 0.10 -38.15
N PHE A 17 1.87 1.36 -38.06
CA PHE A 17 2.36 1.92 -36.80
C PHE A 17 1.25 2.16 -35.78
N THR A 18 0.03 2.50 -36.20
CA THR A 18 -1.09 2.66 -35.26
C THR A 18 -1.52 1.33 -34.65
N ILE A 19 -1.56 0.25 -35.44
CA ILE A 19 -1.87 -1.10 -34.95
C ILE A 19 -0.77 -1.56 -33.98
N LEU A 20 0.50 -1.38 -34.34
CA LEU A 20 1.62 -1.74 -33.47
C LEU A 20 1.60 -0.95 -32.15
N GLY A 21 1.34 0.36 -32.21
CA GLY A 21 1.22 1.20 -31.02
C GLY A 21 0.06 0.78 -30.12
N LEU A 22 -1.07 0.37 -30.69
CA LEU A 22 -2.20 -0.17 -29.95
C LEU A 22 -1.83 -1.47 -29.23
N PHE A 23 -1.10 -2.38 -29.90
CA PHE A 23 -0.64 -3.62 -29.28
C PHE A 23 0.34 -3.37 -28.13
N ILE A 24 1.32 -2.47 -28.31
CA ILE A 24 2.27 -2.11 -27.25
C ILE A 24 1.54 -1.47 -26.06
N LEU A 25 0.61 -0.55 -26.32
CA LEU A 25 -0.19 0.06 -25.26
C LEU A 25 -1.12 -0.96 -24.59
N SER A 26 -1.64 -1.95 -25.29
CA SER A 26 -2.45 -3.00 -24.67
C SER A 26 -1.61 -4.01 -23.87
N ALA A 27 -0.38 -4.30 -24.31
CA ALA A 27 0.51 -5.26 -23.67
C ALA A 27 1.23 -4.67 -22.45
N PHE A 28 1.52 -3.36 -22.46
CA PHE A 28 2.29 -2.68 -21.41
C PHE A 28 1.51 -1.55 -20.71
N GLY A 29 0.39 -1.11 -21.27
CA GLY A 29 -0.42 -0.02 -20.72
C GLY A 29 -1.49 -0.51 -19.76
N LYS A 30 -1.04 -0.95 -18.58
CA LYS A 30 -1.64 -0.65 -17.27
C LYS A 30 -0.91 -1.47 -16.21
N GLU A 31 0.19 -0.91 -15.75
CA GLU A 31 0.51 -0.95 -14.34
C GLU A 31 0.57 0.50 -13.85
N SER A 32 -0.60 1.12 -13.68
CA SER A 32 -0.72 2.11 -12.63
C SER A 32 -0.87 1.31 -11.34
N THR A 33 0.24 0.75 -10.86
CA THR A 33 0.34 0.38 -9.46
C THR A 33 0.24 1.70 -8.72
N THR A 34 -0.98 2.16 -8.47
CA THR A 34 -1.22 2.82 -7.20
C THR A 34 -0.95 1.72 -6.19
N VAL A 35 0.33 1.53 -5.86
CA VAL A 35 0.67 0.99 -4.56
C VAL A 35 0.13 2.05 -3.63
N GLU A 36 -1.13 1.93 -3.23
CA GLU A 36 -1.53 2.44 -1.94
C GLU A 36 -0.61 1.70 -0.98
N ASN A 37 0.55 2.30 -0.75
CA ASN A 37 1.49 1.91 0.28
C ASN A 37 0.90 2.40 1.61
N ASP A 38 -0.40 2.20 1.82
CA ASP A 38 -1.02 2.24 3.13
C ASP A 38 -0.74 0.85 3.75
N ASN A 39 0.55 0.56 3.87
CA ASN A 39 1.05 -0.37 4.88
C ASN A 39 0.84 0.33 6.23
N ASP A 40 -0.43 0.48 6.62
CA ASP A 40 -0.84 0.91 7.96
C ASP A 40 -0.58 -0.21 8.98
N ASP A 41 -0.30 -1.43 8.47
CA ASP A 41 0.43 -2.47 9.19
C ASP A 41 1.70 -1.82 9.76
N TYR A 42 1.76 -1.73 11.09
CA TYR A 42 2.83 -1.09 11.85
C TYR A 42 2.83 0.45 11.91
N ARG A 43 1.72 1.18 11.70
CA ARG A 43 1.70 2.66 11.91
C ARG A 43 2.14 3.08 13.32
N TYR A 44 1.64 2.38 14.34
CA TYR A 44 1.96 2.64 15.74
C TYR A 44 3.13 1.78 16.21
N GLU A 45 4.07 2.41 16.92
CA GLU A 45 5.24 1.75 17.50
C GLU A 45 5.25 1.92 19.03
N LEU A 46 5.52 0.83 19.75
CA LEU A 46 5.77 0.88 21.18
C LEU A 46 7.25 1.23 21.41
N VAL A 47 7.49 2.42 21.95
CA VAL A 47 8.84 2.88 22.27
C VAL A 47 9.17 2.51 23.72
N PRO A 48 10.21 1.71 23.98
CA PRO A 48 10.61 1.36 25.34
C PRO A 48 11.20 2.59 26.04
N ALA A 49 10.42 3.21 26.92
CA ALA A 49 10.83 4.43 27.64
C ALA A 49 11.52 4.12 28.97
N ASN A 50 10.87 3.30 29.82
CA ASN A 50 11.41 2.69 31.03
C ASN A 50 10.35 1.72 31.61
N GLU A 51 10.64 1.11 32.76
CA GLU A 51 9.77 0.11 33.42
C GLU A 51 8.39 0.65 33.84
N ASN A 52 8.26 1.96 34.03
CA ASN A 52 7.05 2.61 34.52
C ASN A 52 6.38 3.51 33.48
N ASN A 53 6.83 3.51 32.23
CA ASN A 53 6.28 4.39 31.20
C ASN A 53 6.13 3.65 29.89
N ILE A 54 4.92 3.65 29.36
CA ILE A 54 4.62 3.19 28.01
C ILE A 54 4.49 4.40 27.10
N ILE A 55 5.13 4.36 25.94
CA ILE A 55 4.99 5.34 24.87
C ILE A 55 4.48 4.64 23.61
N ILE A 56 3.42 5.19 23.02
CA ILE A 56 2.91 4.81 21.71
C ILE A 56 3.22 5.96 20.76
N PHE A 57 3.96 5.68 19.70
CA PHE A 57 4.36 6.65 18.68
C PHE A 57 3.62 6.39 17.37
N ASP A 58 3.02 7.42 16.78
CA ASP A 58 2.42 7.37 15.44
C ASP A 58 3.47 7.78 14.41
N LYS A 59 3.98 6.82 13.63
CA LYS A 59 5.01 7.09 12.60
C LYS A 59 4.50 7.94 11.44
N LYS A 60 3.18 8.06 11.25
CA LYS A 60 2.57 8.82 10.15
C LYS A 60 2.39 10.29 10.49
N THR A 61 1.93 10.60 11.71
CA THR A 61 1.66 11.97 12.15
C THR A 61 2.82 12.58 12.96
N GLY A 62 3.66 11.74 13.57
CA GLY A 62 4.69 12.16 14.52
C GLY A 62 4.15 12.45 15.93
N GLU A 63 2.86 12.23 16.17
CA GLU A 63 2.26 12.37 17.49
C GLU A 63 2.64 11.19 18.39
N TYR A 64 2.58 11.41 19.70
CA TYR A 64 2.83 10.37 20.69
C TYR A 64 1.89 10.48 21.89
N TRP A 65 1.64 9.33 22.50
CA TRP A 65 0.93 9.23 23.77
C TRP A 65 1.82 8.52 24.78
N SER A 66 1.81 8.99 26.03
CA SER A 66 2.56 8.38 27.13
C SER A 66 1.63 8.07 28.31
N LYS A 67 1.83 6.92 28.94
CA LYS A 67 1.13 6.54 30.18
C LYS A 67 2.13 6.07 31.23
N PHE A 68 2.05 6.65 32.42
CA PHE A 68 2.75 6.15 33.61
C PHE A 68 2.05 4.92 34.17
N ILE A 69 2.81 3.88 34.50
CA ILE A 69 2.37 2.65 35.14
C ILE A 69 3.10 2.55 36.49
N PRO A 70 2.39 2.75 37.62
CA PRO A 70 2.97 2.57 38.94
C PRO A 70 3.49 1.13 39.12
N SER A 71 4.68 0.99 39.71
CA SER A 71 5.27 -0.33 40.00
C SER A 71 4.39 -1.20 40.91
N ASP A 72 3.50 -0.55 41.65
CA ASP A 72 2.70 -1.17 42.70
C ASP A 72 1.29 -1.56 42.19
N GLU A 73 0.97 -1.23 40.93
CA GLU A 73 -0.31 -1.50 40.27
C GLU A 73 -0.12 -2.47 39.10
N GLY A 74 0.13 -3.73 39.44
CA GLY A 74 0.12 -4.85 38.51
C GLY A 74 -1.02 -5.83 38.84
N PRO A 75 -1.53 -6.60 37.86
CA PRO A 75 -2.42 -7.71 38.15
C PRO A 75 -1.68 -8.70 39.06
N THR A 76 -2.23 -8.98 40.24
CA THR A 76 -1.68 -10.01 41.13
C THR A 76 -1.91 -11.43 40.58
N ASN A 77 -2.83 -11.59 39.63
CA ASN A 77 -3.08 -12.82 38.90
C ASN A 77 -3.02 -12.56 37.38
N TRP A 78 -2.40 -13.49 36.66
CA TRP A 78 -2.42 -13.50 35.21
C TRP A 78 -3.82 -13.81 34.72
N GLU A 79 -4.42 -12.88 33.98
CA GLU A 79 -5.67 -13.12 33.25
C GLU A 79 -5.32 -13.43 31.80
N LYS A 80 -5.80 -14.57 31.30
CA LYS A 80 -5.70 -14.89 29.88
C LYS A 80 -6.70 -14.02 29.14
N GLY A 81 -6.20 -13.07 28.36
CA GLY A 81 -7.03 -12.36 27.38
C GLY A 81 -7.42 -13.30 26.24
N ASP A 82 -8.67 -13.24 25.82
CA ASP A 82 -9.09 -13.90 24.59
C ASP A 82 -8.41 -13.23 23.40
N PHE A 83 -7.71 -14.03 22.59
CA PHE A 83 -7.20 -13.54 21.31
C PHE A 83 -8.42 -13.24 20.43
N PRO A 84 -8.51 -12.10 19.74
CA PRO A 84 -9.56 -11.84 18.76
C PRO A 84 -9.33 -12.70 17.52
N ALA A 85 -9.53 -14.01 17.65
CA ALA A 85 -9.68 -14.93 16.53
C ALA A 85 -11.10 -14.76 16.01
N ASN A 86 -11.20 -14.11 14.86
CA ASN A 86 -12.31 -14.14 13.91
C ASN A 86 -13.52 -15.01 14.32
N ASN A 87 -14.52 -14.38 14.92
CA ASN A 87 -15.91 -14.75 14.78
C ASN A 87 -16.38 -14.52 13.32
N SER A 88 -15.77 -15.24 12.38
CA SER A 88 -16.24 -15.41 11.01
C SER A 88 -16.76 -16.83 10.86
N SER A 89 -18.07 -17.01 11.09
CA SER A 89 -18.98 -18.04 10.55
C SER A 89 -18.43 -19.48 10.46
N LYS A 90 -19.02 -20.49 11.12
CA LYS A 90 -20.36 -21.02 10.85
C LYS A 90 -20.62 -22.21 11.80
#